data_AF-A0A814PYN1-F1
#
_entry.id   AF-A0A814PYN1-F1
#
_cell.length_a   1.000
_cell.length_b   1.000
_cell.length_c   1.000
_cell.angle_alpha   90.00
_cell.angle_beta   90.00
_cell.angle_gamma   90.00
#
_symmetry.space_group_name_H-M   'P 1'
#
loop_
_entity.id
_entity.type
_entity.pdbx_description
1 polymer ?
#
loop_
_entity_poly.entity_id
_entity_poly.type
_entity_poly.pdbx_seq_one_letter_code
_entity_poly.pdbx_strand_id
1 'polypeptide(L)'
;MYGAMMKGYVDNDLLEKAIDLFNKIENPDDINITLLFNACAQLKTKEALDLVKKTSKQIPKSFYSNPRLLTSLLDALMKCGDVAHAESLFYSSKQKVLPMYGAMMKGINYFNIYDKNTSVEQLLSISGATVTEKEHD
;
A
#
# COMPACT_ATOMS: atom_id res chain seq x y z
N MET A 1 -12.92 9.62 17.00
CA MET A 1 -11.82 9.90 17.96
C MET A 1 -10.61 8.98 17.74
N TYR A 2 -10.81 7.69 17.45
CA TYR A 2 -9.70 6.74 17.23
C TYR A 2 -8.77 7.08 16.06
N GLY A 3 -9.29 7.48 14.90
CA GLY A 3 -8.45 7.81 13.74
C GLY A 3 -7.42 8.92 13.99
N ALA A 4 -7.75 9.95 14.78
CA ALA A 4 -6.79 11.00 15.12
C ALA A 4 -5.65 10.48 16.00
N MET A 5 -5.97 9.63 16.99
CA MET A 5 -4.96 9.00 17.86
C MET A 5 -4.09 8.02 17.09
N MET A 6 -4.70 7.18 16.25
CA MET A 6 -3.97 6.26 15.36
C MET A 6 -3.02 7.03 14.44
N LYS A 7 -3.48 8.12 13.82
CA LYS A 7 -2.64 8.96 12.97
C LYS A 7 -1.47 9.54 13.75
N GLY A 8 -1.72 10.04 14.97
CA GLY A 8 -0.66 10.51 15.86
C GLY A 8 0.40 9.43 16.14
N TYR A 9 -0.01 8.19 16.39
CA TYR A 9 0.93 7.08 16.56
C TYR A 9 1.71 6.76 15.29
N VAL A 10 1.04 6.70 14.13
CA VAL A 10 1.68 6.41 12.83
C VAL A 10 2.68 7.50 12.43
N ASP A 11 2.34 8.77 12.64
CA ASP A 11 3.21 9.91 12.29
C ASP A 11 4.44 10.03 13.21
N ASN A 12 4.43 9.38 14.38
CA ASN A 12 5.52 9.39 15.35
C ASN A 12 6.23 8.02 15.45
N ASP A 13 6.10 7.17 14.42
CA ASP A 13 6.72 5.83 14.35
C ASP A 13 6.36 4.89 15.52
N LEU A 14 5.22 5.14 16.20
CA LEU A 14 4.69 4.31 17.28
C LEU A 14 3.73 3.25 16.72
N LEU A 15 4.22 2.44 15.79
CA LEU A 15 3.42 1.59 14.91
C LEU A 15 2.67 0.48 15.66
N GLU A 16 3.31 -0.14 16.65
CA GLU A 16 2.69 -1.16 17.50
C GLU A 16 1.54 -0.58 18.31
N LYS A 17 1.68 0.65 18.82
CA LYS A 17 0.58 1.34 19.53
C LYS A 17 -0.59 1.66 18.61
N ALA A 18 -0.31 1.99 17.35
CA ALA A 18 -1.37 2.21 16.35
C ALA A 18 -2.15 0.91 16.09
N ILE A 19 -1.46 -0.22 15.96
CA ILE A 19 -2.05 -1.54 15.76
C ILE A 19 -2.84 -1.99 17.01
N ASP A 20 -2.29 -1.81 18.21
CA ASP A 20 -2.97 -2.13 19.46
C ASP A 20 -4.24 -1.31 19.65
N LEU A 21 -4.22 -0.03 19.24
CA LEU A 21 -5.41 0.79 19.26
C LEU A 21 -6.44 0.31 18.22
N PHE A 22 -6.00 -0.03 17.00
CA PHE A 22 -6.88 -0.57 15.96
C PHE A 22 -7.60 -1.84 16.43
N ASN A 23 -6.89 -2.76 17.09
CA ASN A 23 -7.46 -4.01 17.59
C ASN A 23 -8.56 -3.83 18.64
N LYS A 24 -8.68 -2.63 19.24
CA LYS A 24 -9.75 -2.28 20.19
C LYS A 24 -10.98 -1.68 19.51
N ILE A 25 -10.94 -1.45 18.20
CA ILE A 25 -12.05 -0.87 17.44
C ILE A 25 -12.92 -2.00 16.91
N GLU A 26 -14.16 -2.10 17.40
CA GLU A 26 -15.09 -3.16 16.96
C GLU A 26 -15.56 -2.98 15.52
N ASN A 27 -15.79 -1.74 15.10
CA ASN A 27 -16.30 -1.40 13.77
C ASN A 27 -15.42 -0.32 13.12
N PRO A 28 -14.23 -0.69 12.63
CA PRO A 28 -13.32 0.27 12.02
C PRO A 28 -13.89 0.82 10.71
N ASP A 29 -13.92 2.14 10.58
CA ASP A 29 -14.19 2.81 9.31
C ASP A 29 -12.99 2.74 8.35
N ASP A 30 -13.17 3.29 7.16
CA ASP A 30 -12.16 3.34 6.10
C ASP A 30 -10.90 4.13 6.51
N ILE A 31 -11.04 5.15 7.37
CA ILE A 31 -9.93 5.93 7.91
C ILE A 31 -9.08 5.08 8.84
N ASN A 32 -9.68 4.35 9.79
CA ASN A 32 -8.95 3.49 10.72
C ASN A 32 -8.21 2.38 9.97
N ILE A 33 -8.84 1.76 8.96
CA ILE A 33 -8.23 0.72 8.12
C ILE A 33 -7.06 1.29 7.30
N THR A 34 -7.22 2.49 6.72
CA THR A 34 -6.14 3.18 6.00
C THR A 34 -4.92 3.41 6.90
N LEU A 35 -5.15 3.86 8.14
CA LEU A 35 -4.07 4.12 9.10
C LEU A 35 -3.38 2.83 9.54
N LEU A 36 -4.14 1.75 9.72
CA LEU A 36 -3.56 0.42 9.97
C LEU A 36 -2.61 0.01 8.82
N PHE A 37 -3.06 0.13 7.57
CA PHE A 37 -2.23 -0.23 6.42
C PHE A 37 -0.98 0.63 6.31
N ASN A 38 -1.06 1.93 6.59
CA ASN A 38 0.11 2.79 6.65
C ASN A 38 1.10 2.32 7.74
N ALA A 39 0.61 1.92 8.92
CA ALA A 39 1.45 1.39 9.99
C ALA A 39 2.17 0.11 9.56
N CYS A 40 1.43 -0.84 8.97
CA CYS A 40 2.01 -2.09 8.44
C CYS A 40 3.05 -1.83 7.36
N ALA A 41 2.77 -0.89 6.45
CA ALA A 41 3.67 -0.49 5.38
C ALA A 41 5.00 0.10 5.90
N GLN A 42 4.98 0.74 7.08
CA GLN A 42 6.17 1.25 7.74
C GLN A 42 6.93 0.15 8.51
N LEU A 43 6.22 -0.80 9.14
CA LEU A 43 6.83 -1.95 9.84
C LEU A 43 7.57 -2.90 8.90
N LYS A 44 6.98 -3.22 7.73
CA LYS A 44 7.57 -4.10 6.71
C LYS A 44 7.92 -5.51 7.23
N THR A 45 7.16 -6.02 8.18
CA THR A 45 7.35 -7.37 8.74
C THR A 45 6.37 -8.38 8.15
N LYS A 46 6.62 -9.67 8.38
CA LYS A 46 5.72 -10.75 7.95
C LYS A 46 4.39 -10.70 8.73
N GLU A 47 4.46 -10.38 10.01
CA GLU A 47 3.30 -10.21 10.88
C GLU A 47 2.41 -9.06 10.39
N ALA A 48 3.03 -7.96 9.95
CA ALA A 48 2.32 -6.85 9.32
C ALA A 48 1.63 -7.29 8.02
N LEU A 49 2.27 -8.10 7.18
CA LEU A 49 1.65 -8.64 5.97
C LEU A 49 0.44 -9.52 6.28
N ASP A 50 0.56 -10.41 7.26
CA ASP A 50 -0.53 -11.30 7.67
C ASP A 50 -1.73 -10.50 8.18
N LEU A 51 -1.48 -9.41 8.91
CA LEU A 51 -2.51 -8.49 9.37
C LEU A 51 -3.17 -7.73 8.20
N VAL A 52 -2.38 -7.28 7.21
CA VAL A 52 -2.90 -6.63 6.00
C VAL A 52 -3.84 -7.58 5.25
N LYS A 53 -3.42 -8.83 5.03
CA LYS A 53 -4.22 -9.85 4.35
C LYS A 53 -5.48 -10.24 5.11
N LYS A 54 -5.39 -10.36 6.43
CA LYS A 54 -6.55 -10.66 7.27
C LYS A 54 -7.56 -9.53 7.19
N THR A 55 -7.10 -8.30 7.34
CA THR A 55 -7.96 -7.12 7.34
C THR A 55 -8.59 -6.89 5.96
N SER A 56 -7.84 -7.03 4.86
CA SER A 56 -8.34 -6.80 3.50
C SER A 56 -9.54 -7.69 3.14
N LYS A 57 -9.55 -8.94 3.64
CA LYS A 57 -10.67 -9.89 3.47
C LYS A 57 -11.95 -9.45 4.20
N GLN A 58 -11.84 -8.59 5.20
CA GLN A 58 -12.95 -8.13 6.04
C GLN A 58 -13.45 -6.73 5.63
N ILE A 59 -12.80 -6.08 4.65
CA ILE A 59 -13.19 -4.75 4.19
C ILE A 59 -14.55 -4.79 3.48
N PRO A 60 -15.52 -3.93 3.86
CA PRO A 60 -16.77 -3.79 3.14
C PRO A 60 -16.54 -3.40 1.66
N LYS A 61 -17.30 -4.00 0.74
CA LYS A 61 -17.19 -3.69 -0.71
C LYS A 61 -17.31 -2.20 -1.03
N SER A 62 -18.10 -1.45 -0.25
CA SER A 62 -18.25 0.00 -0.38
C SER A 62 -16.93 0.75 -0.20
N PHE A 63 -16.03 0.28 0.67
CA PHE A 63 -14.76 0.95 0.98
C PHE A 63 -13.74 0.81 -0.15
N TYR A 64 -13.88 -0.17 -1.04
CA TYR A 64 -13.04 -0.30 -2.24
C TYR A 64 -13.26 0.82 -3.26
N SER A 65 -14.26 1.69 -3.06
CA SER A 65 -14.40 2.93 -3.82
C SER A 65 -13.52 4.08 -3.29
N ASN A 66 -12.93 3.93 -2.10
CA ASN A 66 -12.04 4.94 -1.52
C ASN A 66 -10.60 4.75 -2.06
N PRO A 67 -10.11 5.67 -2.91
CA PRO A 67 -8.78 5.54 -3.50
C PRO A 67 -7.64 5.65 -2.47
N ARG A 68 -7.87 6.33 -1.33
CA ARG A 68 -6.88 6.44 -0.26
C ARG A 68 -6.66 5.10 0.42
N LEU A 69 -7.75 4.40 0.74
CA LEU A 69 -7.71 3.06 1.33
C LEU A 69 -7.04 2.08 0.36
N LEU A 70 -7.44 2.07 -0.91
CA LEU A 70 -6.82 1.21 -1.93
C LEU A 70 -5.32 1.47 -2.08
N THR A 71 -4.91 2.75 -2.11
CA THR A 71 -3.49 3.13 -2.18
C THR A 71 -2.73 2.63 -0.96
N SER A 72 -3.27 2.78 0.25
CA SER A 72 -2.62 2.31 1.47
C SER A 72 -2.50 0.78 1.52
N LEU A 73 -3.53 0.06 1.07
CA LEU A 73 -3.50 -1.40 0.96
C LEU A 73 -2.41 -1.85 -0.03
N LEU A 74 -2.35 -1.22 -1.20
CA LEU A 74 -1.35 -1.51 -2.22
C LEU A 74 0.08 -1.22 -1.69
N ASP A 75 0.31 -0.06 -1.07
CA ASP A 75 1.61 0.29 -0.48
C ASP A 75 2.03 -0.69 0.62
N ALA A 76 1.10 -1.12 1.47
CA ALA A 76 1.36 -2.09 2.53
C ALA A 76 1.69 -3.49 1.95
N LEU A 77 0.94 -3.96 0.96
CA LEU A 77 1.21 -5.23 0.28
C LEU A 77 2.60 -5.21 -0.37
N MET A 78 2.94 -4.13 -1.10
CA MET A 78 4.26 -3.99 -1.73
C MET A 78 5.38 -3.99 -0.69
N LYS A 79 5.30 -3.12 0.32
CA LYS A 79 6.39 -2.94 1.29
C LYS A 79 6.56 -4.11 2.24
N CYS A 80 5.51 -4.88 2.50
CA CYS A 80 5.61 -6.11 3.29
C CYS A 80 5.93 -7.36 2.44
N GLY A 81 6.06 -7.23 1.11
CA GLY A 81 6.61 -8.26 0.24
C GLY A 81 5.61 -9.11 -0.55
N ASP A 82 4.34 -8.74 -0.60
CA ASP A 82 3.34 -9.42 -1.43
C ASP A 82 3.03 -8.66 -2.72
N VAL A 83 4.01 -8.68 -3.61
CA VAL A 83 3.96 -7.98 -4.90
C VAL A 83 2.83 -8.50 -5.78
N ALA A 84 2.66 -9.83 -5.84
CA ALA A 84 1.66 -10.44 -6.70
C ALA A 84 0.23 -10.00 -6.34
N HIS A 85 -0.11 -9.94 -5.05
CA HIS A 85 -1.41 -9.42 -4.64
C HIS A 85 -1.55 -7.92 -4.89
N ALA A 86 -0.48 -7.13 -4.69
CA ALA A 86 -0.51 -5.70 -4.99
C ALA A 86 -0.71 -5.42 -6.49
N GLU A 87 -0.04 -6.16 -7.37
CA GLU A 87 -0.25 -6.11 -8.82
C GLU A 87 -1.69 -6.47 -9.19
N SER A 88 -2.19 -7.59 -8.67
CA SER A 88 -3.57 -8.02 -8.91
C SER A 88 -4.60 -6.95 -8.48
N LEU A 89 -4.38 -6.32 -7.31
CA LEU A 89 -5.20 -5.22 -6.82
C LEU A 89 -5.11 -3.99 -7.72
N PHE A 90 -3.91 -3.64 -8.17
CA PHE A 90 -3.70 -2.50 -9.07
C PHE A 90 -4.45 -2.70 -10.39
N TYR A 91 -4.26 -3.85 -11.05
CA TYR A 91 -4.90 -4.13 -12.34
C TYR A 91 -6.42 -4.23 -12.24
N SER A 92 -6.95 -4.85 -11.16
CA SER A 92 -8.39 -4.99 -10.94
C SER A 92 -9.10 -3.70 -10.50
N SER A 93 -8.38 -2.70 -9.98
CA SER A 93 -8.97 -1.42 -9.59
C SER A 93 -9.46 -0.62 -10.81
N LYS A 94 -10.74 -0.23 -10.79
CA LYS A 94 -11.36 0.64 -11.80
C LYS A 94 -10.95 2.12 -11.66
N GLN A 95 -10.55 2.54 -10.46
CA GLN A 95 -10.13 3.91 -10.16
C GLN A 95 -8.67 3.91 -9.73
N LYS A 96 -7.77 4.04 -10.70
CA LYS A 96 -6.33 4.17 -10.46
C LYS A 96 -5.98 5.65 -10.25
N VAL A 97 -5.37 5.98 -9.11
CA VAL A 97 -4.91 7.34 -8.80
C VAL A 97 -3.39 7.41 -8.85
N LEU A 98 -2.81 8.60 -9.11
CA LEU A 98 -1.36 8.81 -9.22
C LEU A 98 -0.54 8.15 -8.09
N PRO A 99 -0.94 8.24 -6.80
CA PRO A 99 -0.25 7.52 -5.73
C PRO A 99 -0.15 6.00 -5.91
N MET A 100 -1.15 5.35 -6.53
CA MET A 100 -1.12 3.90 -6.80
C MET A 100 -0.02 3.55 -7.81
N TYR A 101 0.12 4.33 -8.88
CA TYR A 101 1.20 4.15 -9.87
C TYR A 101 2.58 4.29 -9.21
N GLY A 102 2.75 5.32 -8.36
CA GLY A 102 4.00 5.56 -7.64
C GLY A 102 4.38 4.42 -6.69
N ALA A 103 3.40 3.87 -5.96
CA ALA A 103 3.62 2.71 -5.09
C ALA A 103 3.96 1.45 -5.89
N MET A 104 3.30 1.23 -7.04
CA MET A 104 3.57 0.10 -7.93
C MET A 104 4.98 0.18 -8.52
N MET A 105 5.38 1.34 -9.08
CA MET A 105 6.73 1.53 -9.64
C MET A 105 7.83 1.35 -8.59
N LYS A 106 7.65 1.94 -7.40
CA LYS A 106 8.64 1.82 -6.31
C LYS A 106 8.81 0.39 -5.86
N GLY A 107 7.70 -0.31 -5.63
CA GLY A 107 7.79 -1.69 -5.18
C GLY A 107 8.28 -2.63 -6.30
N ILE A 108 7.82 -2.49 -7.56
CA ILE A 108 8.35 -3.28 -8.67
C ILE A 108 9.85 -3.06 -8.80
N ASN A 109 10.36 -1.82 -8.76
CA ASN A 109 11.81 -1.59 -8.82
C ASN A 109 12.58 -2.24 -7.66
N TYR A 110 11.99 -2.33 -6.47
CA TYR A 110 12.59 -2.99 -5.31
C TYR A 110 12.64 -4.53 -5.46
N PHE A 111 11.71 -5.14 -6.19
CA PHE A 111 11.67 -6.59 -6.40
C PHE A 111 12.24 -7.04 -7.77
N ASN A 112 12.21 -6.19 -8.80
CA ASN A 112 12.72 -6.43 -10.15
C ASN A 112 14.27 -6.35 -10.21
N ILE A 113 14.92 -5.81 -9.17
CA ILE A 113 16.37 -6.03 -8.94
C ILE A 113 16.69 -7.50 -8.57
N TYR A 114 15.69 -8.34 -8.30
CA TYR A 114 15.85 -9.78 -8.05
C TYR A 114 15.29 -10.70 -9.14
N ASP A 115 14.40 -10.23 -10.01
CA ASP A 115 13.87 -11.04 -11.11
C ASP A 115 13.64 -10.16 -12.34
N LYS A 116 14.53 -10.28 -13.34
CA LYS A 116 14.40 -9.59 -14.62
C LYS A 116 13.15 -10.13 -15.33
N ASN A 117 12.08 -9.32 -15.47
CA ASN A 117 11.33 -9.19 -16.74
C ASN A 117 10.04 -8.33 -16.65
N THR A 118 9.98 -7.32 -17.54
CA THR A 118 8.82 -6.92 -18.38
C THR A 118 7.68 -6.04 -17.82
N SER A 119 7.59 -5.68 -16.54
CA SER A 119 6.43 -4.86 -16.07
C SER A 119 6.65 -3.33 -16.02
N VAL A 120 7.90 -2.84 -16.00
CA VAL A 120 8.21 -1.41 -15.76
C VAL A 120 7.91 -0.53 -16.97
N GLU A 121 8.22 -1.00 -18.19
CA GLU A 121 8.03 -0.22 -19.42
C GLU A 121 6.54 0.05 -19.72
N GLN A 122 5.66 -0.89 -19.41
CA GLN A 122 4.21 -0.70 -19.56
C GLN A 122 3.65 0.36 -18.60
N LEU A 123 4.19 0.46 -17.38
CA LEU A 123 3.74 1.47 -16.41
C LEU A 123 4.30 2.87 -16.73
N LEU A 124 5.52 2.96 -17.25
CA LEU A 124 6.13 4.22 -17.68
C LEU A 124 5.35 4.87 -18.84
N SER A 125 4.96 4.09 -19.84
CA SER A 125 4.15 4.58 -20.98
C SER A 125 2.77 5.11 -20.58
N ILE A 126 2.14 4.55 -19.53
CA ILE A 126 0.83 5.00 -19.02
C ILE A 126 0.95 6.24 -18.14
N SER A 127 2.06 6.40 -17.41
CA SER A 127 2.28 7.52 -16.48
C SER A 127 2.66 8.84 -17.17
N GLY A 128 2.99 8.82 -18.46
CA GLY A 128 3.46 9.98 -19.21
C GLY A 128 4.88 10.45 -18.84
N ALA A 129 5.59 9.71 -17.99
CA ALA A 129 6.98 9.99 -17.65
C ALA A 129 7.89 9.41 -18.75
N THR A 130 8.41 10.28 -19.61
CA THR A 130 9.50 9.93 -20.52
C THR A 130 10.73 9.57 -19.70
N VAL A 131 11.31 8.40 -20.00
CA VAL A 131 12.64 8.01 -19.51
C VAL A 131 13.61 9.06 -20.04
N THR A 132 14.11 9.92 -19.17
CA THR A 132 15.34 10.65 -19.47
C THR A 132 16.49 9.70 -19.16
N GLU A 133 16.80 8.86 -20.15
CA GLU A 133 18.16 8.37 -20.33
C GLU A 133 19.05 9.60 -20.45
N LYS A 134 20.00 9.75 -19.53
CA LYS A 134 21.33 10.24 -19.87
C LYS A 134 22.37 9.48 -19.05
N GLU A 135 22.96 8.49 -19.70
CA GLU A 135 24.36 8.12 -19.50
C GLU A 135 25.28 9.26 -20.00
N HIS A 136 26.55 9.18 -19.61
CA HIS A 136 27.74 10.01 -19.89
C HIS A 136 27.97 11.13 -18.85
N ASP A 137 29.05 11.16 -18.07
CA ASP A 137 30.40 10.56 -18.19
C ASP A 137 30.88 9.86 -16.91
#